data_AF-A0A4Y2GLK5-F1
#
_entry.id   AF-A0A4Y2GLK5-F1
#
_cell.length_a   1.000
_cell.length_b   1.000
_cell.length_c   1.000
_cell.angle_alpha   90.00
_cell.angle_beta   90.00
_cell.angle_gamma   90.00
#
_symmetry.space_group_name_H-M   'P 1'
#
loop_
_entity.id
_entity.type
_entity.pdbx_description
1 polymer ?
#
loop_
_entity_poly.entity_id
_entity_poly.type
_entity_poly.pdbx_seq_one_letter_code
_entity_poly.pdbx_strand_id
1 'polypeptide(L)'
;MSEDNFSPEDITKHAEYQEEKKGCPPRVCEIEICNELQELEKSKYDTRKLRKRARIQLKKSDPDTPEVSRLKEEIARYYNEVAEWDRKIARYGKCPI
;
A
#
# COMPACT_ATOMS: atom_id res chain seq x y z
N MET A 1 44.77 -6.41 -13.70
CA MET A 1 43.68 -7.39 -13.77
C MET A 1 43.65 -8.07 -12.42
N SER A 2 42.75 -7.65 -11.55
CA SER A 2 42.61 -8.22 -10.21
C SER A 2 41.50 -9.26 -10.30
N GLU A 3 41.88 -10.53 -10.16
CA GLU A 3 40.95 -11.64 -10.11
C GLU A 3 40.32 -11.64 -8.72
N ASP A 4 39.07 -11.18 -8.64
CA ASP A 4 38.27 -11.29 -7.43
C ASP A 4 37.95 -12.77 -7.21
N ASN A 5 38.54 -13.32 -6.15
CA ASN A 5 38.34 -14.68 -5.67
C ASN A 5 36.88 -14.84 -5.20
N PHE A 6 36.03 -15.40 -6.06
CA PHE A 6 34.68 -15.81 -5.66
C PHE A 6 34.78 -17.19 -4.98
N SER A 7 34.69 -17.21 -3.64
CA SER A 7 34.75 -18.44 -2.85
C SER A 7 33.47 -19.27 -3.08
N PRO A 8 33.57 -20.59 -3.37
CA PRO A 8 32.41 -21.47 -3.54
C PRO A 8 31.48 -21.54 -2.31
N GLU A 9 31.96 -21.14 -1.14
CA GLU A 9 31.25 -21.15 0.14
C GLU A 9 30.14 -20.09 0.25
N ASP A 10 30.19 -19.03 -0.57
CA ASP A 10 29.20 -17.95 -0.56
C ASP A 10 27.93 -18.31 -1.34
N ILE A 11 28.02 -19.27 -2.28
CA ILE A 11 26.87 -19.76 -3.05
C ILE A 11 26.03 -20.71 -2.20
N THR A 12 26.68 -21.54 -1.38
CA THR A 12 26.01 -22.50 -0.48
C THR A 12 25.23 -21.80 0.63
N LYS A 13 25.77 -20.72 1.22
CA LYS A 13 25.04 -19.95 2.25
C LYS A 13 23.79 -19.24 1.73
N HIS A 14 23.79 -18.80 0.46
CA HIS A 14 22.62 -18.18 -0.13
C HIS A 14 21.54 -19.19 -0.55
N ALA A 15 21.93 -20.41 -0.92
CA ALA A 15 21.00 -21.50 -1.22
C ALA A 15 20.35 -22.05 0.07
N GLU A 16 21.11 -22.20 1.16
CA GLU A 16 20.58 -22.61 2.47
C GLU A 16 19.60 -21.57 3.05
N TYR A 17 19.84 -20.27 2.82
CA TYR A 17 18.92 -19.21 3.26
C TYR A 17 17.59 -19.16 2.48
N GLN A 18 17.50 -19.80 1.30
CA GLN A 18 16.27 -19.88 0.52
C GLN A 18 15.43 -21.13 0.81
N GLU A 19 16.03 -22.22 1.29
CA GLU A 19 15.27 -23.43 1.62
C GLU A 19 14.61 -23.39 3.02
N GLU A 20 15.14 -22.64 3.99
CA GLU A 20 14.56 -22.54 5.34
C GLU A 20 13.24 -21.75 5.42
N LYS A 21 12.84 -21.02 4.37
CA LYS A 21 11.58 -20.25 4.37
C LYS A 21 10.34 -21.03 3.93
N LYS A 22 10.44 -22.35 3.76
CA LYS A 22 9.25 -23.22 3.60
C LYS A 22 8.74 -23.68 4.96
N GLY A 23 8.13 -22.76 5.71
CA GLY A 23 7.36 -23.11 6.90
C GLY A 23 7.71 -22.39 8.20
N CYS A 24 8.61 -21.39 8.20
CA CYS A 24 8.76 -20.53 9.38
C CYS A 24 7.47 -19.72 9.59
N PRO A 25 6.79 -19.85 10.74
CA PRO A 25 5.71 -18.94 11.08
C PRO A 25 6.29 -17.52 11.13
N PRO A 26 5.60 -16.53 10.53
CA PRO A 26 6.10 -15.17 10.50
C PRO A 26 6.32 -14.66 11.92
N ARG A 27 7.44 -13.97 12.15
CA ARG A 27 7.72 -13.39 13.47
C ARG A 27 6.59 -12.42 13.80
N VAL A 28 6.18 -12.32 15.06
CA VAL A 28 5.03 -11.49 15.48
C VAL A 28 5.07 -10.08 14.87
N CYS A 29 6.26 -9.47 14.82
CA CYS A 29 6.48 -8.15 14.21
C CYS A 29 6.19 -8.11 12.69
N GLU A 30 6.47 -9.19 11.95
CA GLU A 30 6.18 -9.29 10.51
C GLU A 30 4.68 -9.39 10.26
N ILE A 31 3.96 -10.13 11.11
CA ILE A 31 2.49 -10.23 11.08
C ILE A 31 1.85 -8.88 11.37
N GLU A 32 2.34 -8.15 12.37
CA GLU A 32 1.84 -6.83 12.74
C GLU A 32 1.99 -5.83 11.59
N ILE A 33 3.15 -5.81 10.92
CA ILE A 33 3.38 -4.96 9.74
C ILE A 33 2.40 -5.30 8.61
N CYS A 34 2.17 -6.60 8.35
CA CYS A 34 1.24 -7.02 7.31
C CYS A 34 -0.22 -6.67 7.65
N ASN A 35 -0.63 -6.80 8.90
CA ASN A 35 -1.98 -6.42 9.34
C ASN A 35 -2.19 -4.90 9.19
N GLU A 36 -1.21 -4.09 9.61
CA GLU A 36 -1.28 -2.64 9.45
C GLU A 36 -1.34 -2.24 7.95
N LEU A 37 -0.52 -2.88 7.10
CA LEU A 37 -0.60 -2.69 5.65
C LEU A 37 -1.98 -3.05 5.07
N GLN A 38 -2.59 -4.14 5.54
CA GLN A 38 -3.94 -4.54 5.10
C GLN A 38 -4.99 -3.50 5.50
N GLU A 39 -4.95 -2.98 6.73
CA GLU A 39 -5.89 -1.94 7.17
C GLU A 39 -5.69 -0.61 6.41
N LEU A 40 -4.43 -0.25 6.09
CA LEU A 40 -4.14 0.92 5.26
C LEU A 40 -4.66 0.76 3.82
N GLU A 41 -4.47 -0.40 3.20
CA GLU A 41 -4.99 -0.67 1.84
C GLU A 41 -6.52 -0.73 1.82
N LYS A 42 -7.14 -1.27 2.86
CA LYS A 42 -8.60 -1.24 3.04
C LYS A 42 -9.12 0.19 3.17
N SER A 43 -8.49 1.01 4.02
CA SER A 43 -8.83 2.43 4.18
C SER A 43 -8.72 3.18 2.85
N LYS A 44 -7.63 2.99 2.12
CA LYS A 44 -7.43 3.53 0.78
C LYS A 44 -8.52 3.11 -0.21
N TYR A 45 -8.91 1.83 -0.18
CA TYR A 45 -9.98 1.32 -1.03
C TYR A 45 -11.32 1.99 -0.71
N ASP A 46 -11.66 2.13 0.56
CA ASP A 46 -12.89 2.79 1.00
C ASP A 46 -12.91 4.28 0.62
N THR A 47 -11.82 5.00 0.80
CA THR A 47 -11.69 6.41 0.34
C THR A 47 -11.87 6.52 -1.18
N ARG A 48 -11.32 5.59 -1.96
CA ARG A 48 -11.54 5.53 -3.43
C ARG A 48 -13.00 5.30 -3.78
N LYS A 49 -13.71 4.48 -3.02
CA LYS A 49 -15.14 4.21 -3.19
C LYS A 49 -15.99 5.45 -2.86
N LEU A 50 -15.68 6.17 -1.78
CA LEU A 50 -16.32 7.44 -1.44
C LEU A 50 -16.13 8.47 -2.55
N ARG A 51 -14.89 8.64 -3.04
CA ARG A 51 -14.59 9.52 -4.18
C ARG A 51 -15.41 9.16 -5.42
N LYS A 52 -15.53 7.87 -5.74
CA LYS A 52 -16.33 7.41 -6.89
C LYS A 52 -17.81 7.78 -6.72
N ARG A 53 -18.36 7.60 -5.52
CA ARG A 53 -19.75 7.99 -5.19
C ARG A 53 -19.98 9.49 -5.33
N ALA A 54 -19.09 10.30 -4.75
CA ALA A 54 -19.17 11.76 -4.85
C ALA A 54 -19.09 12.24 -6.32
N ARG A 55 -18.24 11.62 -7.15
CA ARG A 55 -18.19 11.91 -8.60
C ARG A 55 -19.49 11.54 -9.33
N ILE A 56 -20.14 10.44 -8.94
CA ILE A 56 -21.42 10.03 -9.53
C ILE A 56 -22.53 11.01 -9.11
N GLN A 57 -22.55 11.44 -7.86
CA GLN A 57 -23.49 12.46 -7.37
C GLN A 57 -23.28 13.77 -8.11
N LEU A 58 -22.04 14.26 -8.19
CA LEU A 58 -21.69 15.50 -8.89
C LEU A 58 -22.15 15.50 -10.36
N LYS A 59 -22.07 14.37 -11.06
CA LYS A 59 -22.55 14.24 -12.45
C LYS A 59 -24.07 14.33 -12.59
N LYS A 60 -24.81 14.05 -11.52
CA LYS A 60 -26.28 14.07 -11.48
C LYS A 60 -26.84 15.36 -10.87
N SER A 61 -26.01 16.10 -10.15
CA SER A 61 -26.40 17.36 -9.50
C SER A 61 -26.56 18.49 -10.50
N ASP A 62 -27.47 19.41 -10.18
CA ASP A 62 -27.63 20.67 -10.90
C ASP A 62 -26.41 21.59 -10.62
N PRO A 63 -25.69 22.07 -11.66
CA PRO A 63 -24.46 22.86 -11.55
C PRO A 63 -24.52 24.06 -10.61
N ASP A 64 -25.68 24.70 -10.47
CA ASP A 64 -25.83 25.96 -9.73
C ASP A 64 -26.27 25.78 -8.27
N THR A 65 -26.15 24.54 -7.77
CA THR A 65 -26.48 24.23 -6.37
C THR A 65 -25.25 24.33 -5.46
N PRO A 66 -25.41 24.79 -4.20
CA PRO A 66 -24.32 24.79 -3.22
C PRO A 66 -23.80 23.37 -2.92
N GLU A 67 -24.58 22.34 -3.22
CA GLU A 67 -24.18 20.93 -3.11
C GLU A 67 -23.05 20.58 -4.09
N VAL A 68 -23.05 21.14 -5.30
CA VAL A 68 -21.98 20.92 -6.30
C VAL A 68 -20.62 21.40 -5.78
N SER A 69 -20.57 22.58 -5.16
CA SER A 69 -19.33 23.10 -4.56
C SER A 69 -18.83 22.19 -3.45
N ARG A 70 -19.71 21.73 -2.57
CA ARG A 70 -19.36 20.76 -1.51
C ARG A 70 -18.83 19.46 -2.10
N LEU A 71 -19.51 18.89 -3.10
CA LEU A 71 -19.07 17.65 -3.74
C LEU A 71 -17.70 17.79 -4.40
N LYS A 72 -17.40 18.94 -5.02
CA LYS A 72 -16.06 19.24 -5.58
C LYS A 72 -14.99 19.27 -4.48
N GLU A 73 -15.26 19.92 -3.36
CA GLU A 73 -14.36 19.95 -2.19
C GLU A 73 -14.14 18.55 -1.61
N GLU A 74 -15.20 17.75 -1.47
CA GLU A 74 -15.08 16.37 -0.98
C GLU A 74 -14.24 15.50 -1.91
N ILE A 75 -14.45 15.61 -3.23
CA ILE A 75 -13.65 14.89 -4.22
C ILE A 75 -12.17 15.28 -4.08
N ALA A 76 -11.87 16.57 -3.95
CA ALA A 76 -10.50 17.05 -3.76
C ALA A 76 -9.88 16.51 -2.45
N ARG A 77 -10.65 16.53 -1.35
CA ARG A 77 -10.24 15.94 -0.07
C ARG A 77 -9.91 14.45 -0.22
N TYR A 78 -10.77 13.67 -0.87
CA TYR A 78 -10.52 12.24 -1.10
C TYR A 78 -9.31 11.98 -2.01
N TYR A 79 -9.00 12.86 -2.96
CA TYR A 79 -7.76 12.76 -3.72
C TYR A 79 -6.53 12.90 -2.82
N ASN A 80 -6.51 13.91 -1.96
CA ASN A 80 -5.42 14.12 -1.00
C ASN A 80 -5.29 12.95 -0.03
N GLU A 81 -6.42 12.47 0.49
CA GLU A 81 -6.44 11.36 1.45
C GLU A 81 -5.92 10.05 0.83
N VAL A 82 -6.26 9.74 -0.42
CA VAL A 82 -5.67 8.59 -1.14
C VAL A 82 -4.16 8.74 -1.28
N ALA A 83 -3.67 9.94 -1.58
CA ALA A 83 -2.23 10.20 -1.66
C ALA A 83 -1.54 10.05 -0.29
N GLU A 84 -2.20 10.42 0.81
CA GLU A 84 -1.71 10.16 2.16
C GLU A 84 -1.65 8.66 2.48
N TRP A 85 -2.66 7.88 2.07
CA TRP A 85 -2.63 6.43 2.23
C TRP A 85 -1.49 5.80 1.43
N ASP A 86 -1.30 6.20 0.17
CA ASP A 86 -0.19 5.72 -0.66
C ASP A 86 1.17 6.04 -0.03
N ARG A 87 1.33 7.24 0.56
CA ARG A 87 2.54 7.61 1.33
C ARG A 87 2.73 6.77 2.58
N LYS A 88 1.67 6.48 3.34
CA LYS A 88 1.74 5.62 4.52
C LYS A 88 2.15 4.20 4.14
N ILE A 89 1.52 3.61 3.14
CA ILE A 89 1.84 2.26 2.64
C ILE A 89 3.29 2.18 2.17
N ALA A 90 3.76 3.18 1.41
CA ALA A 90 5.14 3.23 0.95
C ALA A 90 6.18 3.25 2.10
N ARG A 91 5.85 3.85 3.26
CA ARG A 91 6.72 3.84 4.45
C ARG A 91 6.84 2.47 5.10
N TYR A 92 5.77 1.67 5.07
CA TYR A 92 5.79 0.30 5.59
C TYR A 92 6.46 -0.70 4.65
N GLY A 93 6.49 -0.40 3.34
CA GLY A 93 7.14 -1.27 2.34
C GLY A 93 6.25 -2.43 1.92
N LYS A 94 6.85 -3.59 1.61
CA LYS A 94 6.13 -4.81 1.23
C LYS A 94 5.91 -5.68 2.46
N CYS A 95 4.73 -6.30 2.56
CA CYS A 95 4.50 -7.37 3.52
C CYS A 95 5.51 -8.51 3.24
N PRO A 96 6.32 -8.93 4.23
CA PRO A 96 7.38 -9.92 4.05
C PRO A 96 6.89 -11.39 4.02
N ILE A 97 5.57 -11.61 4.09
CA ILE A 97 4.90 -12.92 4.18
C ILE A 97 4.33 -13.32 2.81
#